data_AF-A0A967L1D7-F1
#
_entry.id   AF-A0A967L1D7-F1
#
_cell.length_a   1.000
_cell.length_b   1.000
_cell.length_c   1.000
_cell.angle_alpha   90.00
_cell.angle_beta   90.00
_cell.angle_gamma   90.00
#
_symmetry.space_group_name_H-M   'P 1'
#
loop_
_entity.id
_entity.type
_entity.pdbx_description
1 polymer ?
#
loop_
_entity_poly.entity_id
_entity_poly.type
_entity_poly.pdbx_seq_one_letter_code
_entity_poly.pdbx_strand_id
1 'polypeptide(L)'
;PQYCCFYLHQQLRIGRVCADGGTHLELMLPDGRQVRQRAANMLYCWEGDPAADAKAAQAQLVAAEAALAGQQAHLDALYARMAPGEPMPFDALVELALGPEATGWGRGLLFAALLRDGLRYRFSKDAFTARSPEEVTERAAEQERRQRQQAWVDKVLAWREQFEAGTWESADDPDVPEFLEQLRSVLALERRSPHWALLSRPLGLHNLHVLDIATRIKSWLQLADGWPGWPDIWLRWGEVPRDFSPEVHSAARPLAAAPVRREDRRDFTA
;
A
#
# COMPACT_ATOMS: atom_id res chain seq x y z
N PRO A 1 -34.47 12.72 9.00
CA PRO A 1 -33.37 11.75 9.15
C PRO A 1 -32.59 12.05 10.42
N GLN A 2 -32.52 11.10 11.35
CA GLN A 2 -31.74 11.23 12.58
C GLN A 2 -30.26 10.88 12.38
N TYR A 3 -29.94 10.00 11.43
CA TYR A 3 -28.59 9.49 11.22
C TYR A 3 -28.20 9.52 9.74
N CYS A 4 -26.90 9.59 9.48
CA CYS A 4 -26.37 9.66 8.12
C CYS A 4 -24.96 9.05 7.98
N CYS A 5 -24.63 8.65 6.76
CA CYS A 5 -23.29 8.20 6.36
C CYS A 5 -22.67 9.19 5.37
N PHE A 6 -21.39 9.54 5.57
CA PHE A 6 -20.69 10.55 4.76
C PHE A 6 -19.17 10.37 4.81
N TYR A 7 -18.46 11.04 3.90
CA TYR A 7 -17.00 11.12 3.95
C TYR A 7 -16.53 12.37 4.71
N LEU A 8 -15.64 12.16 5.68
CA LEU A 8 -14.88 13.21 6.36
C LEU A 8 -13.39 12.91 6.22
N HIS A 9 -12.62 13.81 5.62
CA HIS A 9 -11.19 13.58 5.31
C HIS A 9 -10.93 12.24 4.59
N GLN A 10 -11.76 11.92 3.59
CA GLN A 10 -11.72 10.66 2.81
C GLN A 10 -12.03 9.38 3.62
N GLN A 11 -12.48 9.49 4.87
CA GLN A 11 -12.87 8.36 5.70
C GLN A 11 -14.40 8.30 5.82
N LEU A 12 -14.96 7.11 5.64
CA LEU A 12 -16.38 6.88 5.79
C LEU A 12 -16.77 6.94 7.28
N ARG A 13 -17.68 7.84 7.62
CA ARG A 13 -18.18 8.09 8.98
C ARG A 13 -19.69 7.91 9.05
N ILE A 14 -20.16 7.54 10.24
CA ILE A 14 -21.56 7.58 10.63
C ILE A 14 -21.71 8.72 11.65
N GLY A 15 -22.76 9.52 11.49
CA GLY A 15 -23.05 10.61 12.43
C GLY A 15 -24.55 10.75 12.67
N ARG A 16 -24.88 11.43 13.77
CA ARG A 16 -26.24 11.85 14.10
C ARG A 16 -26.47 13.28 13.63
N VAL A 17 -27.58 13.54 12.96
CA VAL A 17 -28.03 14.90 12.63
C VAL A 17 -28.58 15.57 13.89
N CYS A 18 -27.92 16.62 14.35
CA CYS A 18 -28.30 17.38 15.54
C CYS A 18 -29.16 18.60 15.21
N ALA A 19 -28.86 19.27 14.10
CA ALA A 19 -29.62 20.42 13.62
C ALA A 19 -29.58 20.49 12.10
N ASP A 20 -30.68 20.96 11.51
CA ASP A 20 -30.79 21.26 10.09
C ASP A 20 -30.74 22.77 9.87
N GLY A 21 -29.62 23.25 9.32
CA GLY A 21 -29.41 24.64 8.94
C GLY A 21 -29.72 24.90 7.47
N GLY A 22 -30.52 24.05 6.81
CA GLY A 22 -30.86 24.11 5.40
C GLY A 22 -29.75 23.55 4.52
N THR A 23 -28.76 24.38 4.16
CA THR A 23 -27.66 23.95 3.28
C THR A 23 -26.64 23.07 4.01
N HIS A 24 -26.53 23.23 5.33
CA HIS A 24 -25.57 22.50 6.15
C HIS A 24 -26.29 21.81 7.31
N LEU A 25 -25.83 20.61 7.62
CA LEU A 25 -26.23 19.82 8.77
C LEU A 25 -25.13 19.91 9.84
N GLU A 26 -25.56 20.04 11.09
CA GLU A 26 -24.69 19.83 12.24
C GLU A 26 -24.75 18.36 12.64
N LEU A 27 -23.60 17.69 12.61
CA LEU A 27 -23.49 16.26 12.82
C LEU A 27 -22.67 15.98 14.07
N MET A 28 -23.16 15.08 14.92
CA MET A 28 -22.39 14.51 16.04
C MET A 28 -21.70 13.22 15.61
N LEU A 29 -20.40 13.12 15.89
CA LEU A 29 -19.57 11.96 15.63
C LEU A 29 -19.55 10.99 16.83
N PRO A 30 -19.10 9.74 16.64
CA PRO A 30 -18.96 8.76 17.73
C PRO A 30 -18.03 9.21 18.87
N ASP A 31 -17.04 10.04 18.56
CA ASP A 31 -16.14 10.66 19.54
C ASP A 31 -16.75 11.87 20.26
N GLY A 32 -18.01 12.21 19.97
CA GLY A 32 -18.76 13.30 20.57
C GLY A 32 -18.49 14.67 19.94
N ARG A 33 -17.53 14.77 19.01
CA ARG A 33 -17.27 16.03 18.30
C ARG A 33 -18.44 16.37 17.38
N GLN A 34 -18.70 17.67 17.24
CA GLN A 34 -19.64 18.19 16.27
C GLN A 34 -18.91 18.67 15.02
N VAL A 35 -19.45 18.33 13.86
CA VAL A 35 -18.93 18.75 12.57
C VAL A 35 -20.06 19.31 11.71
N ARG A 36 -19.75 20.35 10.94
CA ARG A 36 -20.69 20.94 9.99
C ARG A 36 -20.42 20.38 8.61
N GLN A 37 -21.43 19.80 7.97
CA GLN A 37 -21.33 19.23 6.63
C GLN A 37 -22.44 19.71 5.72
N ARG A 38 -22.20 19.76 4.41
CA ARG A 38 -23.26 20.09 3.45
C ARG A 38 -24.22 18.91 3.34
N ALA A 39 -25.53 19.18 3.30
CA ALA A 39 -26.54 18.12 3.16
C ALA A 39 -26.32 17.29 1.87
N ALA A 40 -25.86 17.93 0.78
CA ALA A 40 -25.54 17.27 -0.48
C ALA A 40 -24.36 16.27 -0.42
N ASN A 41 -23.55 16.30 0.64
CA ASN A 41 -22.43 15.36 0.82
C ASN A 41 -22.84 14.10 1.60
N MET A 42 -24.11 13.99 2.02
CA MET A 42 -24.61 12.79 2.69
C MET A 42 -24.81 11.70 1.65
N LEU A 43 -24.24 10.53 1.91
CA LEU A 43 -24.34 9.37 1.01
C LEU A 43 -25.65 8.62 1.24
N TYR A 44 -26.06 8.51 2.49
CA TYR A 44 -27.31 7.87 2.89
C TYR A 44 -27.76 8.37 4.24
N CYS A 45 -29.07 8.58 4.39
CA CYS A 45 -29.70 9.07 5.60
C CYS A 45 -30.82 8.11 6.01
N TRP A 46 -30.99 7.87 7.32
CA TRP A 46 -32.04 7.00 7.84
C TRP A 46 -32.61 7.51 9.15
N GLU A 47 -33.76 6.94 9.52
CA GLU A 47 -34.35 7.08 10.84
C GLU A 47 -33.87 5.92 11.72
N GLY A 48 -33.30 6.24 12.87
CA GLY A 48 -32.92 5.25 13.88
C GLY A 48 -33.80 5.38 15.12
N ASP A 49 -33.50 4.57 16.13
CA ASP A 49 -34.18 4.69 17.41
C ASP A 49 -33.86 6.06 18.05
N PRO A 50 -34.88 6.79 18.55
CA PRO A 50 -34.67 8.10 19.14
C PRO A 50 -33.81 7.97 20.41
N ALA A 51 -32.72 8.72 20.44
CA ALA A 51 -31.88 8.82 21.64
C ALA A 51 -32.48 9.81 22.64
N ALA A 52 -32.56 9.40 23.90
CA ALA A 52 -33.07 10.23 25.00
C ALA A 52 -32.25 11.51 25.22
N ASP A 53 -30.92 11.42 25.06
CA ASP A 53 -30.00 12.55 25.21
C ASP A 53 -28.78 12.42 24.27
N ALA A 54 -27.86 13.40 24.34
CA ALA A 54 -26.63 13.41 23.54
C ALA A 54 -25.69 12.23 23.86
N LYS A 55 -25.62 11.80 25.12
CA LYS A 55 -24.73 10.71 25.56
C LYS A 55 -25.25 9.36 25.07
N ALA A 56 -26.55 9.14 25.12
CA ALA A 56 -27.22 7.97 24.58
C ALA A 56 -27.03 7.87 23.06
N ALA A 57 -27.15 8.99 22.34
CA ALA A 57 -26.86 9.02 20.91
C ALA A 57 -25.40 8.71 20.58
N GLN A 58 -24.47 9.27 21.36
CA GLN A 58 -23.05 8.95 21.20
C GLN A 58 -22.80 7.45 21.42
N ALA A 59 -23.38 6.86 22.47
CA ALA A 59 -23.27 5.43 22.74
C ALA A 59 -23.84 4.58 21.59
N GLN A 60 -24.96 4.98 20.99
CA GLN A 60 -25.53 4.32 19.80
C GLN A 60 -24.59 4.42 18.59
N LEU A 61 -23.95 5.57 18.35
CA LEU A 61 -22.97 5.75 17.28
C LEU A 61 -21.72 4.86 17.48
N VAL A 62 -21.21 4.77 18.71
CA VAL A 62 -20.09 3.88 19.05
C VAL A 62 -20.48 2.42 18.85
N ALA A 63 -21.67 2.02 19.30
CA ALA A 63 -22.20 0.68 19.09
C ALA A 63 -22.37 0.36 17.59
N ALA A 64 -22.82 1.32 16.79
CA ALA A 64 -22.95 1.18 15.35
C ALA A 64 -21.60 0.98 14.66
N GLU A 65 -20.56 1.74 15.04
CA GLU A 65 -19.21 1.53 14.50
C GLU A 65 -18.66 0.13 14.81
N ALA A 66 -18.91 -0.38 16.02
CA ALA A 66 -18.53 -1.74 16.41
C ALA A 66 -19.34 -2.81 15.64
N ALA A 67 -20.65 -2.61 15.50
CA ALA A 67 -21.54 -3.51 14.77
C ALA A 67 -21.22 -3.59 13.27
N LEU A 68 -20.56 -2.57 12.72
CA LEU A 68 -20.15 -2.52 11.32
C LEU A 68 -19.16 -3.63 10.95
N ALA A 69 -18.29 -4.03 11.89
CA ALA A 69 -17.40 -5.18 11.71
C ALA A 69 -18.18 -6.52 11.65
N GLY A 70 -19.34 -6.58 12.31
CA GLY A 70 -20.22 -7.76 12.29
C GLY A 70 -21.00 -7.95 10.98
N GLN A 71 -20.99 -6.97 10.08
CA GLN A 71 -21.74 -7.05 8.80
C GLN A 71 -21.08 -7.96 7.76
N GLN A 72 -19.88 -8.48 8.02
CA GLN A 72 -19.09 -9.23 7.03
C GLN A 72 -19.84 -10.44 6.45
N ALA A 73 -20.55 -11.19 7.28
CA ALA A 73 -21.32 -12.36 6.83
C ALA A 73 -22.45 -11.98 5.85
N HIS A 74 -23.11 -10.84 6.08
CA HIS A 74 -24.14 -10.33 5.17
C HIS A 74 -23.53 -9.91 3.82
N LEU A 75 -22.35 -9.27 3.85
CA LEU A 75 -21.63 -8.92 2.63
C LEU A 75 -21.24 -10.18 1.83
N ASP A 76 -20.64 -11.18 2.47
CA ASP A 76 -20.23 -12.40 1.77
C ASP A 76 -21.43 -13.10 1.10
N ALA A 77 -22.55 -13.19 1.81
CA ALA A 77 -23.80 -13.76 1.29
C ALA A 77 -24.40 -12.93 0.13
N LEU A 78 -24.38 -11.60 0.22
CA LEU A 78 -24.84 -10.73 -0.86
C LEU A 78 -23.97 -10.85 -2.11
N TYR A 79 -22.64 -10.84 -1.94
CA TYR A 79 -21.71 -10.95 -3.06
C TYR A 79 -21.92 -12.22 -3.86
N ALA A 80 -22.18 -13.35 -3.19
CA ALA A 80 -22.46 -14.63 -3.84
C ALA A 80 -23.79 -14.66 -4.61
N ARG A 81 -24.73 -13.77 -4.30
CA ARG A 81 -26.07 -13.71 -4.93
C ARG A 81 -26.17 -12.67 -6.04
N MET A 82 -25.28 -11.69 -6.07
CA MET A 82 -25.28 -10.64 -7.09
C MET A 82 -24.61 -11.13 -8.37
N ALA A 83 -25.21 -10.82 -9.51
CA ALA A 83 -24.53 -10.98 -10.79
C ALA A 83 -23.42 -9.93 -10.92
N PRO A 84 -22.18 -10.32 -11.28
CA PRO A 84 -21.09 -9.37 -11.48
C PRO A 84 -21.41 -8.32 -12.55
N GLY A 85 -21.10 -7.06 -12.29
CA GLY A 85 -21.30 -5.96 -13.23
C GLY A 85 -22.74 -5.42 -13.30
N GLU A 86 -23.73 -6.14 -12.77
CA GLU A 86 -25.11 -5.68 -12.77
C GLU A 86 -25.39 -4.74 -11.57
N PRO A 87 -25.91 -3.53 -11.81
CA PRO A 87 -26.28 -2.62 -10.74
C PRO A 87 -27.56 -3.12 -10.04
N MET A 88 -27.49 -3.26 -8.72
CA MET A 88 -28.62 -3.58 -7.86
C MET A 88 -28.99 -2.37 -7.01
N PRO A 89 -30.25 -1.90 -7.05
CA PRO A 89 -30.73 -0.84 -6.17
C PRO A 89 -30.54 -1.22 -4.70
N PHE A 90 -30.23 -0.23 -3.85
CA PHE A 90 -29.97 -0.48 -2.44
C PHE A 90 -31.16 -1.13 -1.71
N ASP A 91 -32.40 -0.74 -2.04
CA ASP A 91 -33.60 -1.35 -1.45
C ASP A 91 -33.71 -2.85 -1.71
N ALA A 92 -33.31 -3.31 -2.90
CA ALA A 92 -33.29 -4.74 -3.22
C ALA A 92 -32.22 -5.49 -2.40
N LEU A 93 -31.08 -4.84 -2.13
CA LEU A 93 -30.02 -5.42 -1.28
C LEU A 93 -30.45 -5.52 0.18
N VAL A 94 -31.19 -4.51 0.67
CA VAL A 94 -31.79 -4.56 2.01
C VAL A 94 -32.74 -5.75 2.12
N GLU A 95 -33.65 -5.90 1.17
CA GLU A 95 -34.61 -7.01 1.16
C GLU A 95 -33.90 -8.38 1.13
N LEU A 96 -32.83 -8.51 0.33
CA LEU A 96 -32.07 -9.75 0.21
C LEU A 96 -31.25 -10.11 1.46
N ALA A 97 -30.73 -9.12 2.18
CA ALA A 97 -29.82 -9.33 3.31
C ALA A 97 -30.51 -9.30 4.68
N LEU A 98 -31.49 -8.41 4.84
CA LEU A 98 -32.14 -8.10 6.12
C LEU A 98 -33.63 -8.48 6.12
N GLY A 99 -34.24 -8.65 4.95
CA GLY A 99 -35.66 -8.96 4.80
C GLY A 99 -36.59 -7.76 5.03
N PRO A 100 -37.92 -8.00 5.05
CA PRO A 100 -38.93 -6.95 5.09
C PRO A 100 -38.99 -6.18 6.42
N GLU A 101 -38.50 -6.78 7.51
CA GLU A 101 -38.47 -6.18 8.85
C GLU A 101 -37.15 -5.41 9.13
N ALA A 102 -36.44 -5.00 8.08
CA ALA A 102 -35.17 -4.29 8.21
C ALA A 102 -35.33 -2.94 8.93
N THR A 103 -34.74 -2.83 10.12
CA THR A 103 -34.72 -1.58 10.87
C THR A 103 -33.88 -0.51 10.15
N GLY A 104 -34.14 0.77 10.43
CA GLY A 104 -33.35 1.85 9.85
C GLY A 104 -31.86 1.76 10.19
N TRP A 105 -31.52 1.31 11.41
CA TRP A 105 -30.14 0.98 11.79
C TRP A 105 -29.55 -0.16 10.97
N GLY A 106 -30.30 -1.24 10.75
CA GLY A 106 -29.86 -2.34 9.88
C GLY A 106 -29.53 -1.84 8.47
N ARG A 107 -30.42 -1.00 7.89
CA ARG A 107 -30.20 -0.38 6.58
C ARG A 107 -28.96 0.52 6.57
N GLY A 108 -28.83 1.42 7.54
CA GLY A 108 -27.68 2.33 7.65
C GLY A 108 -26.35 1.57 7.78
N LEU A 109 -26.32 0.52 8.60
CA LEU A 109 -25.14 -0.33 8.78
C LEU A 109 -24.79 -1.11 7.50
N LEU A 110 -25.78 -1.71 6.83
CA LEU A 110 -25.55 -2.41 5.58
C LEU A 110 -25.01 -1.48 4.49
N PHE A 111 -25.59 -0.29 4.35
CA PHE A 111 -25.12 0.72 3.39
C PHE A 111 -23.66 1.10 3.65
N ALA A 112 -23.33 1.41 4.90
CA ALA A 112 -21.97 1.76 5.29
C ALA A 112 -20.99 0.59 5.10
N ALA A 113 -21.41 -0.65 5.37
CA ALA A 113 -20.62 -1.86 5.17
C ALA A 113 -20.31 -2.10 3.67
N LEU A 114 -21.31 -1.97 2.79
CA LEU A 114 -21.12 -2.07 1.34
C LEU A 114 -20.15 -1.00 0.81
N LEU A 115 -20.20 0.22 1.34
CA LEU A 115 -19.25 1.28 0.97
C LEU A 115 -17.83 1.05 1.50
N ARG A 116 -17.69 0.43 2.67
CA ARG A 116 -16.38 0.08 3.23
C ARG A 116 -15.72 -1.05 2.45
N ASP A 117 -16.49 -2.03 1.99
CA ASP A 117 -15.98 -3.09 1.11
C ASP A 117 -15.90 -2.61 -0.35
N GLY A 118 -15.06 -1.60 -0.55
CA GLY A 118 -14.72 -1.06 -1.87
C GLY A 118 -13.89 -2.01 -2.73
N LEU A 119 -13.50 -3.19 -2.21
CA LEU A 119 -12.86 -4.24 -2.98
C LEU A 119 -13.90 -5.02 -3.79
N ARG A 120 -14.98 -5.47 -3.13
CA ARG A 120 -16.05 -6.26 -3.78
C ARG A 120 -17.18 -5.44 -4.36
N TYR A 121 -17.49 -4.28 -3.78
CA TYR A 121 -18.63 -3.47 -4.19
C TYR A 121 -18.22 -2.11 -4.74
N ARG A 122 -18.98 -1.65 -5.73
CA ARG A 122 -18.89 -0.30 -6.28
C ARG A 122 -20.25 0.37 -6.13
N PHE A 123 -20.28 1.58 -5.60
CA PHE A 123 -21.48 2.41 -5.52
C PHE A 123 -21.51 3.43 -6.65
N SER A 124 -22.64 3.57 -7.34
CA SER A 124 -22.85 4.57 -8.39
C SER A 124 -24.35 4.85 -8.56
N LYS A 125 -24.75 6.12 -8.64
CA LYS A 125 -26.12 6.56 -8.94
C LYS A 125 -27.18 5.74 -8.16
N ASP A 126 -26.99 5.65 -6.85
CA ASP A 126 -27.90 4.99 -5.89
C ASP A 126 -28.01 3.45 -5.99
N ALA A 127 -27.13 2.80 -6.76
CA ALA A 127 -27.04 1.36 -6.85
C ALA A 127 -25.65 0.84 -6.48
N PHE A 128 -25.59 -0.41 -6.02
CA PHE A 128 -24.33 -1.13 -5.84
C PHE A 128 -24.16 -2.17 -6.94
N THR A 129 -22.94 -2.31 -7.41
CA THR A 129 -22.53 -3.34 -8.35
C THR A 129 -21.49 -4.23 -7.68
N ALA A 130 -21.68 -5.55 -7.76
CA ALA A 130 -20.65 -6.50 -7.40
C ALA A 130 -19.57 -6.53 -8.49
N ARG A 131 -18.30 -6.43 -8.11
CA ARG A 131 -17.17 -6.64 -9.01
C ARG A 131 -17.07 -8.11 -9.41
N SER A 132 -16.38 -8.38 -10.51
CA SER A 132 -16.11 -9.77 -10.88
C SER A 132 -15.03 -10.39 -9.99
N PRO A 133 -14.97 -11.73 -9.86
CA PRO A 133 -13.88 -12.40 -9.17
C PRO A 133 -12.49 -12.01 -9.69
N GLU A 134 -12.34 -11.81 -11.01
CA GLU A 134 -11.09 -11.37 -11.64
C GLU A 134 -10.73 -9.94 -11.21
N GLU A 135 -11.69 -9.01 -11.22
CA GLU A 135 -11.44 -7.64 -10.74
C GLU A 135 -11.06 -7.62 -9.25
N VAL A 136 -11.68 -8.49 -8.43
CA VAL A 136 -11.37 -8.60 -7.01
C VAL A 136 -9.95 -9.12 -6.79
N THR A 137 -9.52 -10.17 -7.52
CA THR A 137 -8.16 -10.72 -7.39
C THR A 137 -7.11 -9.73 -7.86
N GLU A 138 -7.33 -9.04 -8.99
CA GLU A 138 -6.43 -8.00 -9.48
C GLU A 138 -6.27 -6.85 -8.49
N ARG A 139 -7.38 -6.37 -7.90
CA ARG A 139 -7.34 -5.29 -6.91
C ARG A 139 -6.70 -5.73 -5.60
N ALA A 140 -6.96 -6.95 -5.15
CA ALA A 140 -6.30 -7.50 -3.97
C ALA A 140 -4.79 -7.59 -4.17
N ALA A 141 -4.34 -8.09 -5.33
CA ALA A 141 -2.93 -8.14 -5.69
C ALA A 141 -2.30 -6.74 -5.78
N GLU A 142 -3.01 -5.77 -6.37
CA GLU A 142 -2.55 -4.38 -6.43
C GLU A 142 -2.44 -3.74 -5.05
N GLN A 143 -3.41 -3.99 -4.16
CA GLN A 143 -3.38 -3.51 -2.78
C GLN A 143 -2.23 -4.13 -2.01
N GLU A 144 -2.00 -5.43 -2.16
CA GLU A 144 -0.86 -6.13 -1.55
C GLU A 144 0.47 -5.59 -2.07
N ARG A 145 0.61 -5.38 -3.39
CA ARG A 145 1.81 -4.74 -3.98
C ARG A 145 2.06 -3.37 -3.37
N ARG A 146 1.03 -2.53 -3.25
CA ARG A 146 1.15 -1.20 -2.63
C ARG A 146 1.53 -1.28 -1.16
N GLN A 147 0.96 -2.22 -0.41
CA GLN A 147 1.31 -2.42 1.00
C GLN A 147 2.76 -2.86 1.17
N ARG A 148 3.22 -3.81 0.36
CA ARG A 148 4.63 -4.24 0.35
C ARG A 148 5.57 -3.10 -0.03
N GLN A 149 5.20 -2.32 -1.05
CA GLN A 149 5.97 -1.15 -1.47
C GLN A 149 6.02 -0.07 -0.38
N GLN A 150 4.90 0.19 0.30
CA GLN A 150 4.86 1.15 1.40
C GLN A 150 5.71 0.67 2.58
N ALA A 151 5.60 -0.60 2.97
CA ALA A 151 6.42 -1.19 4.04
C ALA A 151 7.91 -1.10 3.72
N TRP A 152 8.29 -1.34 2.46
CA TRP A 152 9.66 -1.14 1.99
C TRP A 152 10.10 0.33 2.12
N VAL A 153 9.27 1.27 1.68
CA VAL A 153 9.55 2.70 1.81
C VAL A 153 9.70 3.12 3.27
N ASP A 154 8.87 2.60 4.16
CA ASP A 154 8.94 2.89 5.60
C ASP A 154 10.27 2.38 6.20
N LYS A 155 10.71 1.17 5.82
CA LYS A 155 12.05 0.66 6.19
C LYS A 155 13.16 1.57 5.67
N VAL A 156 13.09 1.97 4.40
CA VAL A 156 14.08 2.86 3.77
C VAL A 156 14.16 4.20 4.50
N LEU A 157 13.02 4.76 4.91
CA LEU A 157 12.98 5.99 5.71
C LEU A 157 13.64 5.80 7.07
N ALA A 158 13.33 4.71 7.78
CA ALA A 158 13.96 4.40 9.07
C ALA A 158 15.48 4.21 8.94
N TRP A 159 15.95 3.49 7.91
CA TRP A 159 17.39 3.33 7.65
C TRP A 159 18.07 4.65 7.28
N ARG A 160 17.40 5.50 6.49
CA ARG A 160 17.91 6.85 6.18
C ARG A 160 18.13 7.66 7.45
N GLU A 161 17.18 7.65 8.38
CA GLU A 161 17.30 8.38 9.65
C GLU A 161 18.53 7.91 10.45
N GLN A 162 18.77 6.60 10.51
CA GLN A 162 19.98 6.03 11.11
C GLN A 162 21.25 6.52 10.41
N PHE A 163 21.30 6.43 9.08
CA PHE A 163 22.45 6.92 8.31
C PHE A 163 22.72 8.42 8.50
N GLU A 164 21.67 9.25 8.57
CA GLU A 164 21.79 10.69 8.81
C GLU A 164 22.26 10.98 10.25
N ALA A 165 21.89 10.14 11.21
CA ALA A 165 22.38 10.20 12.59
C ALA A 165 23.81 9.63 12.75
N GLY A 166 24.35 8.96 11.73
CA GLY A 166 25.65 8.28 11.80
C GLY A 166 25.63 7.03 12.67
N THR A 167 24.45 6.48 12.96
CA THR A 167 24.27 5.21 13.65
C THR A 167 23.83 4.16 12.63
N TRP A 168 24.30 2.92 12.76
CA TRP A 168 23.83 1.82 11.92
C TRP A 168 23.57 0.61 12.80
N GLU A 169 22.31 0.41 13.15
CA GLU A 169 21.87 -0.62 14.10
C GLU A 169 21.09 -1.74 13.41
N SER A 170 20.64 -1.52 12.16
CA SER A 170 19.84 -2.47 11.40
C SER A 170 20.64 -3.51 10.63
N ALA A 171 21.93 -3.74 10.94
CA ALA A 171 22.78 -4.67 10.20
C ALA A 171 22.21 -6.10 10.09
N ASP A 172 21.41 -6.54 11.07
CA ASP A 172 20.78 -7.87 11.11
C ASP A 172 19.41 -7.95 10.41
N ASP A 173 18.88 -6.86 9.84
CA ASP A 173 17.61 -6.91 9.11
C ASP A 173 17.80 -7.69 7.78
N PRO A 174 16.98 -8.73 7.51
CA PRO A 174 17.13 -9.58 6.33
C PRO A 174 17.03 -8.86 4.99
N ASP A 175 16.43 -7.67 4.98
CA ASP A 175 16.23 -6.87 3.77
C ASP A 175 17.41 -5.93 3.45
N VAL A 176 18.36 -5.77 4.38
CA VAL A 176 19.53 -4.90 4.22
C VAL A 176 20.40 -5.27 3.02
N PRO A 177 20.72 -6.55 2.76
CA PRO A 177 21.54 -6.91 1.60
C PRO A 177 20.93 -6.45 0.28
N GLU A 178 19.61 -6.59 0.12
CA GLU A 178 18.89 -6.09 -1.06
C GLU A 178 18.97 -4.56 -1.12
N PHE A 179 18.69 -3.88 -0.01
CA PHE A 179 18.75 -2.42 0.05
C PHE A 179 20.14 -1.84 -0.28
N LEU A 180 21.22 -2.42 0.25
CA LEU A 180 22.58 -2.00 -0.07
C LEU A 180 22.91 -2.21 -1.56
N GLU A 181 22.41 -3.28 -2.16
CA GLU A 181 22.58 -3.52 -3.60
C GLU A 181 21.80 -2.49 -4.44
N GLN A 182 20.58 -2.14 -4.02
CA GLN A 182 19.82 -1.05 -4.65
C GLN A 182 20.55 0.30 -4.51
N LEU A 183 21.15 0.60 -3.35
CA LEU A 183 21.98 1.80 -3.17
C LEU A 183 23.21 1.82 -4.10
N ARG A 184 23.91 0.70 -4.25
CA ARG A 184 25.03 0.58 -5.20
C ARG A 184 24.57 0.80 -6.63
N SER A 185 23.40 0.27 -7.01
CA SER A 185 22.79 0.51 -8.32
C SER A 185 22.45 1.98 -8.53
N VAL A 186 21.85 2.65 -7.54
CA VAL A 186 21.56 4.09 -7.58
C VAL A 186 22.84 4.92 -7.67
N LEU A 187 23.89 4.55 -6.95
CA LEU A 187 25.18 5.23 -7.02
C LEU A 187 25.85 5.06 -8.39
N ALA A 188 25.82 3.85 -8.95
CA ALA A 188 26.48 3.55 -10.22
C ALA A 188 25.70 4.10 -11.43
N LEU A 189 24.38 4.02 -11.43
CA LEU A 189 23.56 4.34 -12.60
C LEU A 189 22.79 5.67 -12.46
N GLU A 190 22.80 6.28 -11.27
CA GLU A 190 22.09 7.51 -10.96
C GLU A 190 20.61 7.42 -11.35
N ARG A 191 20.10 8.40 -12.11
CA ARG A 191 18.72 8.43 -12.62
C ARG A 191 18.37 7.28 -13.57
N ARG A 192 19.37 6.56 -14.10
CA ARG A 192 19.17 5.38 -14.95
C ARG A 192 18.94 4.11 -14.13
N SER A 193 19.17 4.13 -12.81
CA SER A 193 18.90 2.98 -11.97
C SER A 193 17.39 2.63 -11.99
N PRO A 194 17.02 1.35 -12.13
CA PRO A 194 15.61 0.93 -12.04
C PRO A 194 15.00 1.26 -10.67
N HIS A 195 15.83 1.45 -9.64
CA HIS A 195 15.38 1.78 -8.28
C HIS A 195 15.25 3.29 -8.03
N TRP A 196 15.63 4.14 -8.99
CA TRP A 196 15.62 5.60 -8.81
C TRP A 196 14.24 6.14 -8.45
N ALA A 197 13.20 5.72 -9.18
CA ALA A 197 11.83 6.19 -8.96
C ALA A 197 11.30 5.82 -7.56
N LEU A 198 11.70 4.65 -7.06
CA LEU A 198 11.30 4.15 -5.75
C LEU A 198 12.05 4.85 -4.60
N LEU A 199 13.38 5.00 -4.74
CA LEU A 199 14.24 5.37 -3.62
C LEU A 199 14.61 6.86 -3.55
N SER A 200 14.62 7.58 -4.67
CA SER A 200 15.15 8.96 -4.72
C SER A 200 14.41 9.95 -3.83
N ARG A 201 13.09 9.79 -3.66
CA ARG A 201 12.29 10.63 -2.75
C ARG A 201 12.46 10.22 -1.29
N PRO A 202 12.24 8.95 -0.89
CA PRO A 202 12.46 8.51 0.49
C PRO A 202 13.85 8.85 1.02
N LEU A 203 14.89 8.61 0.21
CA LEU A 203 16.29 8.89 0.55
C LEU A 203 16.66 10.39 0.47
N GLY A 204 15.76 11.26 0.04
CA GLY A 204 16.03 12.70 -0.08
C GLY A 204 17.06 13.06 -1.17
N LEU A 205 17.25 12.21 -2.18
CA LEU A 205 18.25 12.38 -3.25
C LEU A 205 17.75 13.23 -4.43
N HIS A 206 16.43 13.29 -4.63
CA HIS A 206 15.81 13.88 -5.82
C HIS A 206 16.15 15.36 -6.10
N ASN A 207 16.52 16.14 -5.08
CA ASN A 207 16.88 17.56 -5.22
C ASN A 207 18.40 17.82 -5.14
N LEU A 208 19.20 16.78 -4.99
CA LEU A 208 20.64 16.91 -4.83
C LEU A 208 21.35 16.92 -6.19
N HIS A 209 22.50 17.59 -6.24
CA HIS A 209 23.40 17.48 -7.38
C HIS A 209 24.05 16.09 -7.39
N VAL A 210 24.45 15.60 -8.57
CA VAL A 210 24.99 14.23 -8.75
C VAL A 210 26.17 13.93 -7.83
N LEU A 211 27.08 14.89 -7.64
CA LEU A 211 28.23 14.74 -6.74
C LEU A 211 27.82 14.62 -5.26
N ASP A 212 26.76 15.32 -4.85
CA ASP A 212 26.25 15.24 -3.47
C ASP A 212 25.56 13.90 -3.22
N ILE A 213 24.83 13.40 -4.22
CA ILE A 213 24.24 12.04 -4.19
C ILE A 213 25.35 11.01 -4.00
N ALA A 214 26.41 11.09 -4.83
CA ALA A 214 27.50 10.13 -4.79
C ALA A 214 28.23 10.14 -3.44
N THR A 215 28.50 11.34 -2.90
CA THR A 215 29.15 11.53 -1.59
C THR A 215 28.30 10.94 -0.48
N ARG A 216 26.99 11.23 -0.49
CA ARG A 216 26.05 10.77 0.53
C ARG A 216 25.90 9.25 0.52
N ILE A 217 25.60 8.65 -0.63
CA ILE A 217 25.41 7.20 -0.73
C ILE A 217 26.72 6.47 -0.39
N LYS A 218 27.88 6.99 -0.82
CA LYS A 218 29.17 6.42 -0.42
C LYS A 218 29.31 6.39 1.10
N SER A 219 29.07 7.50 1.80
CA SER A 219 29.17 7.55 3.27
C SER A 219 28.24 6.54 3.94
N TRP A 220 27.02 6.39 3.43
CA TRP A 220 26.06 5.39 3.94
C TRP A 220 26.54 3.96 3.73
N LEU A 221 27.02 3.64 2.53
CA LEU A 221 27.61 2.34 2.24
C LEU A 221 28.83 2.05 3.12
N GLN A 222 29.64 3.06 3.44
CA GLN A 222 30.78 2.89 4.36
C GLN A 222 30.32 2.63 5.79
N LEU A 223 29.29 3.32 6.26
CA LEU A 223 28.74 3.14 7.61
C LEU A 223 28.15 1.73 7.79
N ALA A 224 27.50 1.19 6.75
CA ALA A 224 26.92 -0.15 6.76
C ALA A 224 27.92 -1.26 6.37
N ASP A 225 29.22 -0.98 6.32
CA ASP A 225 30.28 -1.91 5.86
C ASP A 225 29.99 -2.54 4.47
N GLY A 226 29.26 -1.81 3.63
CA GLY A 226 28.77 -2.24 2.32
C GLY A 226 29.46 -1.57 1.14
N TRP A 227 30.51 -0.76 1.37
CA TRP A 227 31.21 0.00 0.32
C TRP A 227 32.08 -0.91 -0.56
N PRO A 228 31.78 -1.06 -1.87
CA PRO A 228 32.51 -1.99 -2.74
C PRO A 228 33.78 -1.38 -3.35
N GLY A 229 34.03 -0.08 -3.14
CA GLY A 229 35.10 0.66 -3.82
C GLY A 229 34.67 1.26 -5.15
N TRP A 230 35.37 2.32 -5.59
CA TRP A 230 35.11 2.96 -6.88
C TRP A 230 35.29 2.05 -8.10
N PRO A 231 36.26 1.13 -8.15
CA PRO A 231 36.40 0.21 -9.29
C PRO A 231 35.13 -0.61 -9.56
N ASP A 232 34.50 -1.17 -8.52
CA ASP A 232 33.25 -1.94 -8.71
C ASP A 232 32.10 -1.04 -9.19
N ILE A 233 31.99 0.18 -8.64
CA ILE A 233 30.99 1.16 -9.09
C ILE A 233 31.20 1.54 -10.56
N TRP A 234 32.44 1.73 -11.01
CA TRP A 234 32.73 2.04 -12.41
C TRP A 234 32.45 0.87 -13.35
N LEU A 235 32.74 -0.37 -12.93
CA LEU A 235 32.38 -1.56 -13.70
C LEU A 235 30.86 -1.67 -13.86
N ARG A 236 30.09 -1.39 -12.80
CA ARG A 236 28.62 -1.33 -12.86
C ARG A 236 28.13 -0.20 -13.77
N TRP A 237 28.74 0.99 -13.68
CA TRP A 237 28.39 2.14 -14.52
C TRP A 237 28.63 1.85 -16.01
N GLY A 238 29.72 1.15 -16.32
CA GLY A 238 30.06 0.70 -17.67
C GLY A 238 29.32 -0.57 -18.10
N GLU A 239 28.40 -1.09 -17.28
CA GLU A 239 27.66 -2.34 -17.51
C GLU A 239 28.59 -3.51 -17.91
N VAL A 240 29.80 -3.53 -17.36
CA VAL A 240 30.82 -4.53 -17.69
C VAL A 240 30.38 -5.88 -17.10
N PRO A 241 30.26 -6.94 -17.92
CA PRO A 241 29.94 -8.28 -17.42
C PRO A 241 30.96 -8.72 -16.37
N ARG A 242 30.48 -9.09 -15.19
CA ARG A 242 31.34 -9.50 -14.05
C ARG A 242 31.57 -10.99 -13.99
N ASP A 243 30.69 -11.77 -14.60
CA ASP A 243 30.76 -13.23 -14.63
C ASP A 243 30.87 -13.73 -16.06
N PHE A 244 31.67 -14.78 -16.23
CA PHE A 244 31.68 -15.54 -17.46
C PHE A 244 30.45 -16.44 -17.51
N SER A 245 29.94 -16.71 -18.72
CA SER A 245 28.78 -17.58 -18.85
C SER A 245 29.11 -19.02 -18.40
N PRO A 246 28.10 -19.82 -18.01
CA PRO A 246 28.31 -21.23 -17.65
C PRO A 246 29.03 -22.03 -18.74
N GLU A 247 28.79 -21.69 -20.00
CA GLU A 247 29.43 -22.30 -21.16
C GLU A 247 30.94 -22.00 -21.19
N VAL A 248 31.31 -20.75 -20.90
CA VAL A 248 32.72 -20.34 -20.81
C VAL A 248 33.42 -21.09 -19.66
N HIS A 249 32.77 -21.21 -18.50
CA HIS A 249 33.32 -21.98 -17.38
C HIS A 249 33.47 -23.47 -17.72
N SER A 250 32.49 -24.06 -18.42
CA SER A 250 32.54 -25.45 -18.86
C SER A 250 33.68 -25.69 -19.86
N ALA A 251 33.87 -24.79 -20.82
CA ALA A 251 34.93 -24.86 -21.82
C ALA A 251 36.33 -24.64 -21.23
N ALA A 252 36.46 -23.78 -20.20
CA ALA A 252 37.74 -23.52 -19.53
C ALA A 252 38.21 -24.68 -18.63
N ARG A 253 37.27 -25.43 -18.05
CA ARG A 253 37.55 -26.53 -17.10
C ARG A 253 38.49 -27.61 -17.66
N PRO A 254 38.31 -28.18 -18.86
CA PRO A 254 39.24 -29.16 -19.41
C PRO A 254 40.59 -28.55 -19.81
N LEU A 255 40.64 -27.26 -20.17
CA LEU A 255 41.88 -26.56 -20.51
C LEU A 255 42.79 -26.35 -19.29
N ALA A 256 42.21 -26.06 -18.13
CA ALA A 256 42.96 -25.92 -16.88
C ALA A 256 43.58 -27.26 -16.40
N ALA A 257 42.96 -28.39 -16.74
CA ALA A 257 43.44 -29.73 -16.39
C ALA A 257 44.37 -30.34 -17.46
N ALA A 258 44.47 -29.73 -18.63
CA ALA A 258 45.26 -30.27 -19.73
C ALA A 258 46.77 -30.08 -19.48
N PRO A 259 47.61 -31.08 -19.76
CA PRO A 259 49.06 -30.92 -19.67
C PRO A 259 49.53 -29.87 -20.68
N VAL A 260 50.52 -29.06 -20.29
CA VAL A 260 51.14 -28.08 -21.18
C VAL A 260 51.73 -28.81 -22.38
N ARG A 261 51.22 -28.53 -23.58
CA ARG A 261 51.78 -29.09 -24.82
C ARG A 261 53.16 -28.51 -25.07
N ARG A 262 54.18 -29.38 -25.06
CA ARG A 262 55.60 -29.04 -25.26
C ARG A 262 56.14 -29.40 -26.64
N GLU A 263 55.39 -30.18 -27.42
CA GLU A 263 55.78 -30.55 -28.77
C GLU A 263 55.99 -29.28 -29.61
N ASP A 264 57.14 -29.22 -30.29
CA ASP A 264 57.63 -28.10 -31.12
C ASP A 264 57.92 -26.77 -30.40
N ARG A 265 58.03 -26.76 -29.06
CA ARG A 265 58.40 -25.56 -28.29
C ARG A 265 59.84 -25.64 -27.79
N ARG A 266 60.61 -24.58 -28.01
CA ARG A 266 61.94 -24.42 -27.42
C ARG A 266 61.78 -24.24 -25.90
N ASP A 267 62.42 -25.12 -25.14
CA ASP A 267 62.39 -25.08 -23.67
C ASP A 267 63.33 -23.97 -23.16
N PHE A 268 62.77 -23.07 -22.35
CA PHE A 268 63.47 -21.94 -21.71
C PHE A 268 63.44 -22.03 -20.18
N THR A 269 63.21 -23.21 -19.62
CA THR A 269 63.12 -23.42 -18.16
C THR A 269 64.47 -23.69 -17.48
N ALA A 270 65.59 -23.49 -18.17
CA ALA A 270 66.96 -23.62 -17.66
C ALA A 270 67.55 -22.29 -17.19
#